data_AF-A0A4Z1J3D9-F1
#
_entry.id   AF-A0A4Z1J3D9-F1
#
_cell.length_a   1.000
_cell.length_b   1.000
_cell.length_c   1.000
_cell.angle_alpha   90.00
_cell.angle_beta   90.00
_cell.angle_gamma   90.00
#
_symmetry.space_group_name_H-M   'P 1'
#
loop_
_entity.id
_entity.type
_entity.pdbx_description
1 polymer ?
#
loop_
_entity_poly.entity_id
_entity_poly.type
_entity_poly.pdbx_seq_one_letter_code
_entity_poly.pdbx_strand_id
1 'polypeptide(L)'
;MDLAEDRPYTTMDGNAASAPAEKEMQYQSNSGGMMDDIMGEDRLDEDVSEKRCGRSGCPNRFKKDGFNCKECQSQIYCSNVCAERHWPEHKLTCKCLNYVLSIDMYLQRYHNNRPGRIMSCPARATFEDFYQALSLSLPCLQPIYRFVIFDRGQMNGPISRYPRPEKIITGPTLNSNVLDRHPDLRPLLEDSRQISLIDILCKHPYEQSQKIIHYTCRDPRSQKAWQYMILFMERAPISPFLIIWSGASRCIEDYGKGQNFVTLRLAYEASEPTQEQRELLSWYESIEDSKASREGINQALSRIRTSTRPSNTHSSHNEAEGFP
;
A
#
# COMPACT_ATOMS: atom_id res chain seq x y z
N MET A 1 -2.64 -54.21 -27.63
CA MET A 1 -1.75 -55.04 -26.82
C MET A 1 -0.36 -54.59 -27.15
N ASP A 2 0.24 -53.82 -26.24
CA ASP A 2 1.67 -53.75 -25.96
C ASP A 2 1.84 -52.79 -24.79
N LEU A 3 2.33 -53.36 -23.68
CA LEU A 3 2.51 -52.73 -22.38
C LEU A 3 3.87 -52.04 -22.39
N ALA A 4 3.91 -50.74 -22.09
CA ALA A 4 5.15 -50.03 -21.83
C ALA A 4 5.26 -49.73 -20.33
N GLU A 5 6.42 -50.11 -19.81
CA GLU A 5 6.74 -50.37 -18.42
C GLU A 5 6.92 -49.12 -17.57
N ASP A 6 6.42 -49.19 -16.34
CA ASP A 6 6.72 -48.29 -15.22
C ASP A 6 8.20 -48.38 -14.83
N ARG A 7 8.88 -47.24 -14.75
CA ARG A 7 10.18 -47.11 -14.06
C ARG A 7 9.98 -46.51 -12.67
N PRO A 8 10.47 -47.13 -11.59
CA PRO A 8 10.45 -46.53 -10.27
C PRO A 8 11.60 -45.52 -10.12
N TYR A 9 11.28 -44.35 -9.59
CA TYR A 9 12.27 -43.36 -9.14
C TYR A 9 12.97 -43.86 -7.87
N THR A 10 14.28 -44.03 -7.97
CA THR A 10 15.21 -44.25 -6.86
C THR A 10 15.23 -43.06 -5.90
N THR A 11 14.91 -43.32 -4.64
CA THR A 11 15.22 -42.48 -3.48
C THR A 11 16.72 -42.43 -3.25
N MET A 12 17.29 -41.23 -3.25
CA MET A 12 18.65 -40.97 -2.73
C MET A 12 18.50 -40.39 -1.32
N ASP A 13 18.79 -41.23 -0.32
CA ASP A 13 19.14 -40.78 1.02
C ASP A 13 20.56 -40.19 0.99
N GLY A 14 20.70 -38.96 1.49
CA GLY A 14 21.93 -38.18 1.43
C GLY A 14 22.15 -37.35 2.69
N ASN A 15 22.62 -38.04 3.73
CA ASN A 15 23.50 -37.65 4.82
C ASN A 15 23.57 -36.20 5.36
N ALA A 16 23.47 -36.18 6.68
CA ALA A 16 23.96 -35.21 7.65
C ALA A 16 25.43 -34.80 7.46
N ALA A 17 25.70 -33.51 7.69
CA ALA A 17 26.94 -32.87 8.14
C ALA A 17 26.82 -31.37 7.78
N SER A 18 27.26 -30.35 8.51
CA SER A 18 27.82 -30.17 9.84
C SER A 18 27.75 -28.65 10.06
N ALA A 19 27.41 -28.21 11.26
CA ALA A 19 27.46 -26.80 11.64
C ALA A 19 28.92 -26.31 11.69
N PRO A 20 29.26 -25.11 11.17
CA PRO A 20 30.50 -24.45 11.53
C PRO A 20 30.30 -23.49 12.71
N ALA A 21 31.25 -23.63 13.63
CA ALA A 21 31.41 -22.93 14.89
C ALA A 21 31.36 -21.40 14.78
N GLU A 22 30.70 -20.80 15.78
CA GLU A 22 30.79 -19.39 16.14
C GLU A 22 32.23 -19.06 16.55
N LYS A 23 32.84 -18.08 15.88
CA LYS A 23 34.11 -17.48 16.34
C LYS A 23 33.78 -16.28 17.23
N GLU A 24 34.00 -16.46 18.52
CA GLU A 24 34.15 -15.39 19.50
C GLU A 24 35.19 -14.38 19.01
N MET A 25 34.76 -13.13 18.86
CA MET A 25 35.63 -11.99 18.60
C MET A 25 35.91 -11.31 19.95
N GLN A 26 37.04 -11.63 20.57
CA GLN A 26 37.54 -10.97 21.77
C GLN A 26 37.95 -9.53 21.43
N TYR A 27 37.17 -8.56 21.93
CA TYR A 27 37.59 -7.16 21.98
C TYR A 27 38.52 -6.96 23.19
N GLN A 28 39.81 -6.76 22.92
CA GLN A 28 40.76 -6.26 23.90
C GLN A 28 40.54 -4.76 24.09
N SER A 29 40.02 -4.38 25.25
CA SER A 29 39.97 -2.98 25.69
C SER A 29 41.30 -2.60 26.32
N ASN A 30 42.05 -1.73 25.65
CA ASN A 30 43.22 -1.08 26.23
C ASN A 30 42.80 -0.07 27.30
N SER A 31 43.28 -0.30 28.51
CA SER A 31 43.22 0.62 29.64
C SER A 31 44.41 1.59 29.62
N GLY A 32 44.12 2.87 29.72
CA GLY A 32 45.04 3.94 30.09
C GLY A 32 44.28 5.26 29.90
N GLY A 33 44.13 6.18 30.84
CA GLY A 33 44.75 6.40 32.15
C GLY A 33 44.86 7.92 32.30
N MET A 34 44.44 8.48 33.45
CA MET A 34 44.69 9.87 33.93
C MET A 34 44.00 11.02 33.14
N MET A 35 43.45 12.09 33.71
CA MET A 35 43.47 12.68 35.06
C MET A 35 42.12 13.32 35.42
N ASP A 36 41.95 13.50 36.72
CA ASP A 36 41.03 14.40 37.39
C ASP A 36 41.08 15.83 36.82
N ASP A 37 39.91 16.39 36.50
CA ASP A 37 39.67 17.82 36.73
C ASP A 37 38.17 18.03 37.00
N ILE A 38 37.93 18.38 38.26
CA ILE A 38 36.64 18.68 38.87
C ILE A 38 36.27 20.10 38.44
N MET A 39 35.42 20.21 37.42
CA MET A 39 34.63 21.40 37.16
C MET A 39 33.17 20.99 37.29
N GLY A 40 32.61 21.27 38.47
CA GLY A 40 31.19 21.08 38.77
C GLY A 40 30.34 21.97 37.88
N GLU A 41 29.93 21.44 36.72
CA GLU A 41 28.78 21.95 36.01
C GLU A 41 27.55 21.52 36.80
N ASP A 42 26.85 22.52 37.36
CA ASP A 42 25.47 22.39 37.81
C ASP A 42 24.63 21.84 36.65
N ARG A 43 24.56 20.50 36.56
CA ARG A 43 23.63 19.78 35.72
C ARG A 43 22.24 20.08 36.28
N LEU A 44 21.66 21.17 35.78
CA LEU A 44 20.23 21.41 35.86
C LEU A 44 19.57 20.12 35.38
N ASP A 45 18.96 19.39 36.31
CA ASP A 45 18.20 18.19 36.05
C ASP A 45 17.23 18.53 34.91
N GLU A 46 17.56 18.09 33.70
CA GLU A 46 16.66 18.20 32.56
C GLU A 46 15.37 17.50 33.00
N ASP A 47 14.32 18.31 33.20
CA ASP A 47 13.01 17.86 33.64
C ASP A 47 12.50 16.84 32.63
N VAL A 48 12.79 15.56 32.92
CA VAL A 48 12.43 14.42 32.08
C VAL A 48 10.92 14.31 32.16
N SER A 49 10.25 15.07 31.30
CA SER A 49 8.80 15.14 31.25
C SER A 49 8.23 13.72 31.17
N GLU A 50 7.62 13.27 32.28
CA GLU A 50 7.03 11.93 32.36
C GLU A 50 5.94 11.81 31.29
N LYS A 51 6.19 10.98 30.29
CA LYS A 51 5.22 10.70 29.24
C LYS A 51 4.08 9.87 29.84
N ARG A 52 2.84 10.30 29.58
CA ARG A 52 1.64 9.59 30.02
C ARG A 52 1.13 8.67 28.92
N CYS A 53 0.55 7.55 29.33
CA CYS A 53 -0.17 6.69 28.41
C CYS A 53 -1.35 7.45 27.80
N GLY A 54 -1.50 7.33 26.49
CA GLY A 54 -2.55 7.97 25.71
C GLY A 54 -3.95 7.41 25.93
N ARG A 55 -4.11 6.32 26.71
CA ARG A 55 -5.41 5.79 27.12
C ARG A 55 -5.87 6.54 28.37
N SER A 56 -7.00 7.24 28.26
CA SER A 56 -7.65 7.90 29.39
C SER A 56 -7.86 6.93 30.56
N GLY A 57 -7.48 7.35 31.77
CA GLY A 57 -7.59 6.54 32.99
C GLY A 57 -6.52 5.47 33.20
N CYS A 58 -5.51 5.37 32.32
CA CYS A 58 -4.36 4.50 32.58
C CYS A 58 -3.43 5.14 33.62
N PRO A 59 -3.17 4.50 34.79
CA PRO A 59 -2.33 5.08 35.83
C PRO A 59 -0.84 5.04 35.47
N ASN A 60 -0.46 4.21 34.49
CA ASN A 60 0.94 4.03 34.10
C ASN A 60 1.51 5.32 33.49
N ARG A 61 2.44 5.93 34.22
CA ARG A 61 3.47 6.82 33.70
C ARG A 61 4.69 5.98 33.40
N PHE A 62 5.36 6.24 32.28
CA PHE A 62 6.55 5.49 31.92
C PHE A 62 7.70 6.45 31.65
N LYS A 63 8.83 6.17 32.29
CA LYS A 63 10.06 6.96 32.14
C LYS A 63 10.83 6.59 30.87
N LYS A 64 10.68 5.34 30.37
CA LYS A 64 11.24 4.89 29.09
C LYS A 64 10.34 3.88 28.37
N ASP A 65 10.43 3.91 27.04
CA ASP A 65 9.91 2.95 26.05
C ASP A 65 8.39 2.75 25.97
N GLY A 66 7.65 3.84 25.82
CA GLY A 66 6.27 3.79 25.33
C GLY A 66 6.22 3.47 23.83
N PHE A 67 5.15 2.80 23.40
CA PHE A 67 4.92 2.48 21.99
C PHE A 67 4.09 3.56 21.32
N ASN A 68 4.63 4.16 20.26
CA ASN A 68 3.88 5.10 19.44
C ASN A 68 2.85 4.35 18.59
N CYS A 69 1.67 4.93 18.42
CA CYS A 69 0.69 4.50 17.44
C CYS A 69 1.35 4.44 16.06
N LYS A 70 1.35 3.28 15.39
CA LYS A 70 2.00 3.14 14.07
C LYS A 70 1.32 3.96 12.97
N GLU A 71 0.06 4.33 13.19
CA GLU A 71 -0.72 5.12 12.23
C GLU A 71 -0.36 6.60 12.30
N CYS A 72 -0.45 7.24 13.47
CA CYS A 72 -0.21 8.67 13.60
C CYS A 72 1.14 9.04 14.18
N GLN A 73 1.84 8.09 14.80
CA GLN A 73 3.09 8.28 15.57
C GLN A 73 2.99 9.30 16.72
N SER A 74 1.81 9.88 16.97
CA SER A 74 1.61 10.93 17.96
C SER A 74 1.09 10.43 19.31
N GLN A 75 0.29 9.36 19.32
CA GLN A 75 -0.25 8.78 20.54
C GLN A 75 0.70 7.72 21.07
N ILE A 76 1.01 7.76 22.37
CA ILE A 76 1.98 6.85 23.00
C ILE A 76 1.26 5.95 24.00
N TYR A 77 1.54 4.67 24.01
CA TYR A 77 0.93 3.70 24.91
C TYR A 77 1.97 2.98 25.77
N CYS A 78 1.62 2.68 27.02
CA CYS A 78 2.48 1.89 27.91
C CYS A 78 2.49 0.39 27.55
N SER A 79 1.52 -0.08 26.76
CA SER A 79 1.37 -1.48 26.36
C SER A 79 0.43 -1.61 25.16
N ASN A 80 0.53 -2.74 24.45
CA ASN A 80 -0.40 -3.09 23.37
C ASN A 80 -1.85 -3.17 23.87
N VAL A 81 -2.08 -3.68 25.08
CA VAL A 81 -3.41 -3.77 25.70
C VAL A 81 -4.05 -2.39 25.86
N CYS A 82 -3.27 -1.39 26.29
CA CYS A 82 -3.76 -0.02 26.39
C CYS A 82 -4.08 0.60 25.03
N ALA A 83 -3.27 0.29 24.01
CA ALA A 83 -3.56 0.72 22.65
C ALA A 83 -4.84 0.09 22.10
N GLU A 84 -5.01 -1.23 22.23
CA GLU A 84 -6.20 -1.96 21.76
C GLU A 84 -7.48 -1.43 22.37
N ARG A 85 -7.46 -1.20 23.68
CA ARG A 85 -8.62 -0.66 24.39
C ARG A 85 -8.95 0.77 23.99
N HIS A 86 -7.93 1.58 23.69
CA HIS A 86 -8.13 2.95 23.24
C HIS A 86 -8.42 3.05 21.74
N TRP A 87 -8.12 2.02 20.94
CA TRP A 87 -8.20 2.07 19.48
C TRP A 87 -9.57 2.46 18.94
N PRO A 88 -10.72 1.95 19.44
CA PRO A 88 -12.02 2.36 18.92
C PRO A 88 -12.25 3.88 18.98
N GLU A 89 -11.80 4.52 20.06
CA GLU A 89 -11.90 5.98 20.26
C GLU A 89 -10.79 6.71 19.48
N HIS A 90 -9.54 6.27 19.62
CA HIS A 90 -8.41 6.86 18.94
C HIS A 90 -8.55 6.79 17.42
N LYS A 91 -9.11 5.71 16.86
CA LYS A 91 -9.32 5.52 15.42
C LYS A 91 -10.12 6.67 14.82
N LEU A 92 -10.98 7.35 15.59
CA LEU A 92 -11.76 8.50 15.13
C LEU A 92 -10.90 9.77 15.01
N THR A 93 -9.97 9.98 15.94
CA THR A 93 -9.13 11.19 16.03
C THR A 93 -7.70 11.00 15.50
N CYS A 94 -7.33 9.76 15.16
CA CYS A 94 -6.00 9.37 14.69
C CYS A 94 -5.68 10.03 13.35
N LYS A 95 -4.65 10.88 13.36
CA LYS A 95 -4.06 11.50 12.17
C LYS A 95 -3.17 10.49 11.45
N CYS A 96 -3.77 9.59 10.69
CA CYS A 96 -3.06 8.47 10.07
C CYS A 96 -2.15 8.94 8.93
N LEU A 97 -0.90 8.47 8.93
CA LEU A 97 0.05 8.61 7.84
C LEU A 97 -0.45 7.94 6.56
N ASN A 98 -0.03 8.47 5.41
CA ASN A 98 -0.37 7.88 4.13
C ASN A 98 0.35 6.53 3.93
N TYR A 99 -0.28 5.62 3.18
CA TYR A 99 0.34 4.38 2.70
C TYR A 99 1.12 4.65 1.42
N VAL A 100 2.39 4.26 1.39
CA VAL A 100 3.18 4.16 0.15
C VAL A 100 2.99 2.77 -0.43
N LEU A 101 2.40 2.71 -1.61
CA LEU A 101 1.99 1.48 -2.28
C LEU A 101 2.76 1.34 -3.59
N SER A 102 3.39 0.20 -3.81
CA SER A 102 3.93 -0.21 -5.10
C SER A 102 2.85 -0.93 -5.92
N ILE A 103 2.71 -0.59 -7.19
CA ILE A 103 1.68 -1.09 -8.11
C ILE A 103 2.41 -1.67 -9.33
N ASP A 104 2.48 -2.99 -9.38
CA ASP A 104 3.13 -3.74 -10.45
C ASP A 104 2.07 -4.39 -11.34
N MET A 105 2.24 -4.33 -12.66
CA MET A 105 1.39 -5.12 -13.55
C MET A 105 1.85 -6.59 -13.53
N TYR A 106 0.89 -7.50 -13.32
CA TYR A 106 1.15 -8.90 -13.00
C TYR A 106 2.05 -9.61 -14.01
N LEU A 107 1.80 -9.46 -15.32
CA LEU A 107 2.58 -10.12 -16.37
C LEU A 107 4.02 -9.62 -16.47
N GLN A 108 4.32 -8.39 -16.05
CA GLN A 108 5.65 -7.80 -16.22
C GLN A 108 6.64 -8.23 -15.13
N ARG A 109 6.15 -8.67 -13.97
CA ARG A 109 6.99 -9.03 -12.83
C ARG A 109 7.96 -10.18 -13.11
N TYR A 110 7.60 -11.06 -14.04
CA TYR A 110 8.38 -12.24 -14.38
C TYR A 110 9.44 -11.99 -15.46
N HIS A 111 9.35 -10.89 -16.21
CA HIS A 111 10.16 -10.72 -17.41
C HIS A 111 11.10 -9.53 -17.38
N ASN A 112 10.80 -8.49 -16.61
CA ASN A 112 11.68 -7.32 -16.53
C ASN A 112 11.58 -6.76 -15.12
N ASN A 113 12.71 -6.54 -14.44
CA ASN A 113 12.85 -5.86 -13.13
C ASN A 113 12.40 -4.38 -13.18
N ARG A 114 11.33 -4.09 -13.92
CA ARG A 114 10.84 -2.76 -14.17
C ARG A 114 10.09 -2.32 -12.91
N PRO A 115 10.46 -1.17 -12.34
CA PRO A 115 9.77 -0.68 -11.17
C PRO A 115 8.33 -0.35 -11.57
N GLY A 116 7.36 -0.93 -10.85
CA GLY A 116 5.97 -0.51 -10.91
C GLY A 116 5.79 0.95 -10.52
N ARG A 117 4.54 1.40 -10.48
CA ARG A 117 4.23 2.75 -10.00
C ARG A 117 4.26 2.78 -8.49
N ILE A 118 4.69 3.89 -7.90
CA ILE A 118 4.61 4.08 -6.45
C ILE A 118 3.57 5.17 -6.19
N MET A 119 2.69 4.94 -5.23
CA MET A 119 1.58 5.84 -4.92
C MET A 119 1.44 6.03 -3.41
N SER A 120 1.35 7.28 -2.98
CA SER A 120 0.93 7.67 -1.64
C SER A 120 -0.58 7.79 -1.61
N CYS A 121 -1.23 7.01 -0.74
CA CYS A 121 -2.67 7.05 -0.50
C CYS A 121 -2.98 7.42 0.95
N PRO A 122 -3.96 8.30 1.20
CA PRO A 122 -4.46 8.52 2.55
C PRO A 122 -4.92 7.19 3.18
N ALA A 123 -4.53 6.92 4.42
CA ALA A 123 -4.88 5.65 5.06
C ALA A 123 -6.38 5.40 5.19
N ARG A 124 -7.16 6.48 5.31
CA ARG A 124 -8.63 6.43 5.37
C ARG A 124 -9.31 6.48 4.00
N ALA A 125 -8.55 6.53 2.90
CA ALA A 125 -9.13 6.44 1.57
C ALA A 125 -9.88 5.12 1.45
N THR A 126 -11.11 5.19 0.92
CA THR A 126 -11.93 4.01 0.62
C THR A 126 -11.33 3.26 -0.56
N PHE A 127 -11.73 2.00 -0.76
CA PHE A 127 -11.32 1.29 -1.98
C PHE A 127 -11.92 1.90 -3.26
N GLU A 128 -13.04 2.63 -3.15
CA GLU A 128 -13.55 3.47 -4.24
C GLU A 128 -12.61 4.64 -4.52
N ASP A 129 -12.20 5.42 -3.50
CA ASP A 129 -11.22 6.51 -3.68
C ASP A 129 -9.91 5.98 -4.29
N PHE A 130 -9.47 4.82 -3.81
CA PHE A 130 -8.29 4.14 -4.32
C PHE A 130 -8.45 3.70 -5.77
N TYR A 131 -9.60 3.13 -6.15
CA TYR A 131 -9.91 2.81 -7.54
C TYR A 131 -9.91 4.06 -8.43
N GLN A 132 -10.54 5.15 -8.01
CA GLN A 132 -10.54 6.40 -8.77
C GLN A 132 -9.11 6.88 -9.03
N ALA A 133 -8.25 6.83 -8.01
CA ALA A 133 -6.84 7.15 -8.16
C ALA A 133 -6.07 6.21 -9.09
N LEU A 134 -6.34 4.90 -9.00
CA LEU A 134 -5.80 3.94 -9.96
C LEU A 134 -6.27 4.30 -11.37
N SER A 135 -7.53 4.71 -11.56
CA SER A 135 -8.12 4.95 -12.90
C SER A 135 -7.52 6.13 -13.64
N LEU A 136 -7.00 7.10 -12.87
CA LEU A 136 -6.28 8.25 -13.42
C LEU A 136 -4.83 7.93 -13.72
N SER A 137 -4.27 6.92 -13.05
CA SER A 137 -2.85 6.60 -13.13
C SER A 137 -2.58 5.48 -14.12
N LEU A 138 -3.35 4.40 -14.08
CA LEU A 138 -3.18 3.24 -14.93
C LEU A 138 -3.97 3.41 -16.22
N PRO A 139 -3.38 3.12 -17.39
CA PRO A 139 -4.16 3.05 -18.61
C PRO A 139 -5.21 1.94 -18.47
N CYS A 140 -6.38 2.16 -19.07
CA CYS A 140 -7.40 1.13 -19.27
C CYS A 140 -8.24 0.71 -18.04
N LEU A 141 -8.53 1.61 -17.08
CA LEU A 141 -9.49 1.26 -16.02
C LEU A 141 -10.93 1.52 -16.45
N GLN A 142 -11.68 0.43 -16.49
CA GLN A 142 -13.11 0.35 -16.80
C GLN A 142 -13.92 0.23 -15.49
N PRO A 143 -15.23 0.56 -15.49
CA PRO A 143 -16.01 0.68 -14.26
C PRO A 143 -16.18 -0.63 -13.48
N ILE A 144 -15.90 -1.78 -14.10
CA ILE A 144 -15.96 -3.09 -13.43
C ILE A 144 -14.56 -3.43 -12.91
N TYR A 145 -14.43 -3.35 -11.59
CA TYR A 145 -13.18 -3.65 -10.90
C TYR A 145 -13.39 -4.54 -9.68
N ARG A 146 -12.33 -5.27 -9.32
CA ARG A 146 -12.30 -6.16 -8.17
C ARG A 146 -10.93 -6.13 -7.51
N PHE A 147 -10.92 -5.89 -6.20
CA PHE A 147 -9.77 -6.07 -5.33
C PHE A 147 -9.90 -7.38 -4.58
N VAL A 148 -8.84 -8.18 -4.59
CA VAL A 148 -8.76 -9.46 -3.90
C VAL A 148 -7.59 -9.39 -2.93
N ILE A 149 -7.85 -9.60 -1.65
CA ILE A 149 -6.89 -9.39 -0.58
C ILE A 149 -6.34 -10.73 -0.10
N PHE A 150 -5.01 -10.84 -0.05
CA PHE A 150 -4.29 -12.02 0.40
C PHE A 150 -3.33 -11.68 1.54
N ASP A 151 -3.08 -12.64 2.43
CA ASP A 151 -1.93 -12.61 3.32
C ASP A 151 -0.65 -12.98 2.54
N ARG A 152 0.39 -12.14 2.60
CA ARG A 152 1.68 -12.35 1.95
C ARG A 152 2.35 -13.63 2.42
N GLY A 153 2.20 -13.99 3.69
CA GLY A 153 2.72 -15.25 4.23
C GLY A 153 2.14 -16.49 3.51
N GLN A 154 0.96 -16.36 2.91
CA GLN A 154 0.32 -17.45 2.16
C GLN A 154 0.70 -17.46 0.66
N MET A 155 1.44 -16.45 0.19
CA MET A 155 1.74 -16.24 -1.23
C MET A 155 3.12 -16.77 -1.65
N ASN A 156 3.75 -17.60 -0.81
CA ASN A 156 5.03 -18.26 -1.14
C ASN A 156 4.90 -19.38 -2.19
N GLY A 157 3.69 -19.65 -2.69
CA GLY A 157 3.40 -20.67 -3.69
C GLY A 157 3.09 -20.11 -5.08
N PRO A 158 3.06 -20.97 -6.11
CA PRO A 158 2.61 -20.60 -7.44
C PRO A 158 1.14 -20.15 -7.44
N ILE A 159 0.83 -19.22 -8.34
CA ILE A 159 -0.40 -18.41 -8.32
C ILE A 159 -1.67 -19.23 -8.57
N SER A 160 -1.54 -20.30 -9.33
CA SER A 160 -2.60 -21.30 -9.52
C SER A 160 -3.03 -21.98 -8.22
N ARG A 161 -2.25 -21.84 -7.14
CA ARG A 161 -2.51 -22.41 -5.81
C ARG A 161 -2.69 -21.34 -4.75
N TYR A 162 -3.05 -20.12 -5.15
CA TYR A 162 -3.38 -19.11 -4.15
C TYR A 162 -4.47 -19.62 -3.22
N PRO A 163 -4.31 -19.41 -1.90
CA PRO A 163 -5.31 -19.77 -0.93
C PRO A 163 -6.61 -19.00 -1.20
N ARG A 164 -7.68 -19.44 -0.56
CA ARG A 164 -8.94 -18.68 -0.57
C ARG A 164 -8.65 -17.26 -0.10
N PRO A 165 -9.06 -16.22 -0.85
CA PRO A 165 -8.80 -14.85 -0.46
C PRO A 165 -9.49 -14.53 0.85
N GLU A 166 -8.83 -13.73 1.70
CA GLU A 166 -9.39 -13.30 2.98
C GLU A 166 -10.58 -12.37 2.75
N LYS A 167 -10.47 -11.48 1.75
CA LYS A 167 -11.51 -10.53 1.40
C LYS A 167 -11.53 -10.24 -0.09
N ILE A 168 -12.74 -10.03 -0.60
CA ILE A 168 -12.98 -9.59 -1.97
C ILE A 168 -13.79 -8.30 -1.87
N ILE A 169 -13.31 -7.24 -2.50
CA ILE A 169 -13.95 -5.93 -2.54
C ILE A 169 -14.24 -5.63 -4.00
N THR A 170 -15.51 -5.46 -4.33
CA THR A 170 -15.95 -5.17 -5.71
C THR A 170 -16.51 -3.76 -5.81
N GLY A 171 -16.34 -3.15 -6.98
CA GLY A 171 -16.99 -1.88 -7.29
C GLY A 171 -18.51 -1.99 -7.39
N PRO A 172 -19.21 -0.85 -7.48
CA PRO A 172 -20.65 -0.82 -7.67
C PRO A 172 -21.02 -1.60 -8.94
N THR A 173 -21.95 -2.53 -8.80
CA THR A 173 -22.43 -3.35 -9.92
C THR A 173 -23.17 -2.46 -10.91
N LEU A 174 -22.68 -2.32 -12.15
CA LEU A 174 -23.49 -1.73 -13.21
C LEU A 174 -24.76 -2.58 -13.35
N ASN A 175 -25.92 -1.94 -13.22
CA ASN A 175 -27.26 -2.55 -13.23
C ASN A 175 -27.32 -3.91 -13.93
N SER A 176 -27.61 -4.94 -13.15
CA SER A 176 -27.47 -6.38 -13.45
C SER A 176 -28.40 -6.93 -14.52
N ASN A 177 -28.98 -6.11 -15.40
CA ASN A 177 -29.91 -6.60 -16.41
C ASN A 177 -29.22 -7.41 -17.54
N VAL A 178 -27.89 -7.56 -17.51
CA VAL A 178 -27.12 -8.15 -18.62
C VAL A 178 -26.18 -9.31 -18.21
N LEU A 179 -26.05 -9.67 -16.93
CA LEU A 179 -25.08 -10.71 -16.53
C LEU A 179 -25.73 -12.05 -16.16
N ASP A 180 -25.53 -12.96 -17.10
CA ASP A 180 -25.91 -14.35 -17.18
C ASP A 180 -25.44 -15.20 -15.96
N ARG A 181 -26.40 -15.89 -15.35
CA ARG A 181 -26.36 -17.16 -14.61
C ARG A 181 -25.02 -17.65 -14.02
N HIS A 182 -24.44 -16.96 -13.03
CA HIS A 182 -23.55 -17.61 -12.06
C HIS A 182 -24.16 -17.56 -10.63
N PRO A 183 -24.64 -18.68 -10.06
CA PRO A 183 -25.54 -18.64 -8.89
C PRO A 183 -24.93 -18.33 -7.52
N ASP A 184 -23.61 -18.25 -7.35
CA ASP A 184 -23.01 -18.43 -6.00
C ASP A 184 -22.21 -17.23 -5.45
N LEU A 185 -22.29 -16.08 -6.10
CA LEU A 185 -21.70 -14.85 -5.58
C LEU A 185 -22.82 -13.86 -5.30
N ARG A 186 -23.37 -13.90 -4.07
CA ARG A 186 -24.26 -12.82 -3.60
C ARG A 186 -23.52 -11.50 -3.80
N PRO A 187 -24.12 -10.51 -4.51
CA PRO A 187 -23.49 -9.21 -4.69
C PRO A 187 -23.36 -8.55 -3.31
N LEU A 188 -22.13 -8.50 -2.78
CA LEU A 188 -21.78 -7.66 -1.63
C LEU A 188 -21.76 -6.22 -2.14
N LEU A 189 -22.96 -5.63 -2.14
CA LEU A 189 -23.25 -4.31 -2.68
C LEU A 189 -22.50 -3.25 -1.84
N GLU A 190 -21.70 -2.41 -2.50
CA GLU A 190 -21.07 -1.19 -1.94
C GLU A 190 -19.91 -1.33 -0.94
N ASP A 191 -19.31 -2.51 -0.81
CA ASP A 191 -18.14 -2.74 0.04
C ASP A 191 -16.98 -1.74 -0.22
N SER A 192 -16.77 -1.33 -1.49
CA SER A 192 -15.67 -0.43 -1.86
C SER A 192 -15.76 0.97 -1.25
N ARG A 193 -16.97 1.46 -0.98
CA ARG A 193 -17.21 2.79 -0.38
C ARG A 193 -17.10 2.77 1.14
N GLN A 194 -17.28 1.60 1.76
CA GLN A 194 -17.31 1.47 3.21
C GLN A 194 -15.96 1.02 3.77
N ILE A 195 -15.22 0.22 3.01
CA ILE A 195 -13.94 -0.34 3.44
C ILE A 195 -12.83 0.63 3.04
N SER A 196 -12.03 1.04 4.02
CA SER A 196 -10.85 1.86 3.80
C SER A 196 -9.57 1.04 3.72
N LEU A 197 -8.49 1.64 3.19
CA LEU A 197 -7.18 1.01 3.14
C LEU A 197 -6.68 0.62 4.53
N ILE A 198 -6.93 1.44 5.56
CA ILE A 198 -6.54 1.15 6.94
C ILE A 198 -7.27 -0.06 7.52
N ASP A 199 -8.52 -0.33 7.11
CA ASP A 199 -9.25 -1.52 7.56
C ASP A 199 -8.65 -2.83 7.02
N ILE A 200 -7.85 -2.74 5.95
CA ILE A 200 -7.20 -3.90 5.30
C ILE A 200 -5.72 -4.01 5.65
N LEU A 201 -4.98 -2.91 5.53
CA LEU A 201 -3.52 -2.89 5.66
C LEU A 201 -3.05 -2.77 7.11
N CYS A 202 -3.93 -2.37 8.03
CA CYS A 202 -3.63 -2.31 9.45
C CYS A 202 -4.48 -3.31 10.22
N LYS A 203 -3.83 -4.35 10.76
CA LYS A 203 -4.45 -5.22 11.75
C LYS A 203 -3.98 -4.74 13.13
N HIS A 204 -4.89 -4.12 13.86
CA HIS A 204 -4.61 -3.69 15.22
C HIS A 204 -4.25 -4.94 16.08
N PRO A 205 -3.22 -4.90 16.93
CA PRO A 205 -2.55 -3.68 17.36
C PRO A 205 -1.35 -3.27 16.53
N TYR A 206 -0.51 -4.17 16.03
CA TYR A 206 0.79 -3.71 15.51
C TYR A 206 1.42 -4.60 14.46
N GLU A 207 0.71 -5.59 13.94
CA GLU A 207 1.21 -6.29 12.76
C GLU A 207 0.83 -5.46 11.56
N GLN A 208 1.85 -4.80 11.00
CA GLN A 208 1.76 -4.31 9.65
C GLN A 208 1.45 -5.52 8.80
N SER A 209 0.18 -5.64 8.45
CA SER A 209 -0.29 -6.81 7.78
C SER A 209 0.44 -6.84 6.46
N GLN A 210 1.23 -7.90 6.27
CA GLN A 210 1.87 -8.10 4.99
C GLN A 210 0.77 -8.58 4.06
N LYS A 211 -0.11 -7.68 3.61
CA LYS A 211 -1.17 -8.02 2.67
C LYS A 211 -0.69 -7.75 1.25
N ILE A 212 -1.20 -8.53 0.33
CA ILE A 212 -1.09 -8.29 -1.10
C ILE A 212 -2.49 -8.00 -1.60
N ILE A 213 -2.63 -6.87 -2.27
CA ILE A 213 -3.87 -6.47 -2.91
C ILE A 213 -3.75 -6.81 -4.39
N HIS A 214 -4.52 -7.78 -4.85
CA HIS A 214 -4.63 -8.10 -6.27
C HIS A 214 -5.80 -7.30 -6.86
N TYR A 215 -5.48 -6.34 -7.70
CA TYR A 215 -6.44 -5.54 -8.42
C TYR A 215 -6.66 -6.13 -9.82
N THR A 216 -7.92 -6.40 -10.16
CA THR A 216 -8.31 -6.92 -11.47
C THR A 216 -9.38 -6.01 -12.06
N CYS A 217 -9.19 -5.61 -13.32
CA CYS A 217 -10.21 -4.92 -14.11
C CYS A 217 -10.36 -5.63 -15.46
N ARG A 218 -11.56 -5.59 -16.02
CA ARG A 218 -11.86 -6.26 -17.29
C ARG A 218 -12.40 -5.25 -18.27
N ASP A 219 -11.86 -5.26 -19.48
CA ASP A 219 -12.46 -4.53 -20.58
C ASP A 219 -13.61 -5.38 -21.17
N PRO A 220 -14.87 -4.88 -21.10
CA PRO A 220 -16.01 -5.61 -21.64
C PRO A 220 -15.92 -5.80 -23.16
N ARG A 221 -15.17 -4.96 -23.89
CA ARG A 221 -15.05 -5.03 -25.35
C ARG A 221 -14.03 -6.05 -25.81
N SER A 222 -12.82 -6.04 -25.24
CA SER A 222 -11.73 -6.92 -25.67
C SER A 222 -11.69 -8.27 -24.94
N GLN A 223 -12.55 -8.48 -23.93
CA GLN A 223 -12.48 -9.60 -22.98
C GLN A 223 -11.16 -9.71 -22.20
N LYS A 224 -10.16 -8.86 -22.48
CA LYS A 224 -8.87 -8.84 -21.78
C LYS A 224 -9.08 -8.39 -20.35
N ALA A 225 -8.43 -9.08 -19.43
CA ALA A 225 -8.40 -8.73 -18.02
C ALA A 225 -7.02 -8.20 -17.68
N TRP A 226 -6.96 -7.00 -17.13
CA TRP A 226 -5.74 -6.44 -16.57
C TRP A 226 -5.64 -6.84 -15.11
N GLN A 227 -4.43 -7.19 -14.69
CA GLN A 227 -4.14 -7.67 -13.35
C GLN A 227 -2.94 -6.90 -12.79
N TYR A 228 -3.11 -6.35 -11.60
CA TYR A 228 -2.09 -5.58 -10.91
C TYR A 228 -1.89 -6.12 -9.49
N MET A 229 -0.64 -6.24 -9.09
CA MET A 229 -0.24 -6.53 -7.73
C MET A 229 0.09 -5.23 -7.03
N ILE A 230 -0.56 -4.99 -5.90
CA ILE A 230 -0.37 -3.80 -5.11
C ILE A 230 0.21 -4.23 -3.76
N LEU A 231 1.37 -3.68 -3.43
CA LEU A 231 2.13 -3.98 -2.23
C LEU A 231 2.31 -2.76 -1.36
N PHE A 232 2.10 -2.94 -0.06
CA PHE A 232 2.51 -1.96 0.91
C PHE A 232 4.04 -1.91 1.02
N MET A 233 4.60 -0.71 0.94
CA MET A 233 6.04 -0.46 1.06
C MET A 233 6.37 0.20 2.40
N GLU A 234 5.85 1.40 2.64
CA GLU A 234 6.16 2.21 3.82
C GLU A 234 5.07 3.25 4.11
N ARG A 235 5.30 4.10 5.11
CA ARG A 235 4.41 5.23 5.45
C ARG A 235 4.99 6.53 4.94
N ALA A 236 4.13 7.42 4.44
CA ALA A 236 4.49 8.79 4.08
C ALA A 236 3.80 9.81 5.00
N PRO A 237 4.33 11.04 5.13
CA PRO A 237 3.65 12.14 5.81
C PRO A 237 2.20 12.30 5.36
N ILE A 238 1.37 12.75 6.28
CA ILE A 238 -0.07 12.93 6.04
C ILE A 238 -0.26 13.93 4.90
N SER A 239 -1.01 13.50 3.89
CA SER A 239 -1.44 14.37 2.81
C SER A 239 -2.90 14.05 2.49
N PRO A 240 -3.79 15.05 2.36
CA PRO A 240 -5.13 14.82 1.87
C PRO A 240 -5.13 14.44 0.37
N PHE A 241 -3.98 14.59 -0.29
CA PHE A 241 -3.80 14.29 -1.70
C PHE A 241 -3.22 12.90 -1.90
N LEU A 242 -3.74 12.26 -2.93
CA LEU A 242 -3.06 11.15 -3.57
C LEU A 242 -1.85 11.68 -4.33
N ILE A 243 -0.67 11.12 -4.06
CA ILE A 243 0.57 11.51 -4.73
C ILE A 243 1.08 10.29 -5.49
N ILE A 244 1.20 10.40 -6.80
CA ILE A 244 1.78 9.34 -7.63
C ILE A 244 3.24 9.70 -7.88
N TRP A 245 4.14 8.87 -7.39
CA TRP A 245 5.53 8.90 -7.78
C TRP A 245 5.69 7.97 -8.97
N SER A 246 5.92 8.54 -10.15
CA SER A 246 6.23 7.75 -11.32
C SER A 246 7.60 7.07 -11.12
N GLY A 247 7.60 5.76 -10.89
CA GLY A 247 8.67 4.92 -11.42
C GLY A 247 8.67 5.09 -12.94
N ALA A 248 9.83 5.24 -13.56
CA ALA A 248 10.00 5.58 -14.97
C ALA A 248 9.36 4.53 -15.91
N SER A 249 8.05 4.58 -16.12
CA SER A 249 7.33 3.61 -16.96
C SER A 249 5.85 3.99 -17.11
N ARG A 250 5.53 4.73 -18.18
CA ARG A 250 4.19 4.68 -18.76
C ARG A 250 3.99 3.27 -19.37
N CYS A 251 2.85 2.65 -19.08
CA CYS A 251 2.46 1.37 -19.67
C CYS A 251 2.07 1.62 -21.12
N ILE A 252 2.79 0.98 -22.05
CA ILE A 252 2.53 1.04 -23.49
C ILE A 252 2.35 -0.41 -23.90
N GLU A 253 1.09 -0.83 -24.02
CA GLU A 253 0.76 -2.23 -24.30
C GLU A 253 0.65 -2.56 -25.77
N ASP A 254 0.60 -1.54 -26.64
CA ASP A 254 0.49 -1.74 -28.08
C ASP A 254 1.83 -1.62 -28.82
N TYR A 255 2.95 -1.53 -28.11
CA TYR A 255 4.27 -1.48 -28.73
C TYR A 255 5.02 -2.80 -28.50
N GLY A 256 5.13 -3.55 -29.61
CA GLY A 256 5.53 -4.95 -29.66
C GLY A 256 6.68 -5.36 -28.73
N LYS A 257 6.49 -6.51 -28.09
CA LYS A 257 7.52 -7.38 -27.48
C LYS A 257 8.61 -6.68 -26.66
N GLY A 258 8.28 -5.82 -25.71
CA GLY A 258 9.12 -5.51 -24.53
C GLY A 258 10.48 -4.78 -24.74
N GLN A 259 11.12 -4.88 -25.90
CA GLN A 259 12.42 -4.26 -26.20
C GLN A 259 12.35 -2.74 -26.38
N ASN A 260 11.17 -2.22 -26.70
CA ASN A 260 11.04 -0.84 -27.15
C ASN A 260 10.99 0.22 -26.04
N PHE A 261 10.78 -0.17 -24.78
CA PHE A 261 10.77 0.84 -23.71
C PHE A 261 12.17 1.37 -23.38
N VAL A 262 13.19 0.52 -23.48
CA VAL A 262 14.59 0.95 -23.33
C VAL A 262 14.93 1.93 -24.45
N THR A 263 14.52 1.63 -25.69
CA THR A 263 14.70 2.52 -26.84
C THR A 263 13.95 3.85 -26.69
N LEU A 264 12.71 3.84 -26.19
CA LEU A 264 11.92 5.06 -25.94
C LEU A 264 12.53 5.91 -24.81
N ARG A 265 13.03 5.28 -23.74
CA ARG A 265 13.73 5.97 -22.66
C ARG A 265 15.02 6.61 -23.18
N LEU A 266 15.84 5.85 -23.92
CA LEU A 266 17.05 6.36 -24.55
C LEU A 266 16.74 7.49 -25.56
N ALA A 267 15.58 7.46 -26.22
CA ALA A 267 15.12 8.53 -27.10
C ALA A 267 14.84 9.83 -26.33
N TYR A 268 14.17 9.75 -25.17
CA TYR A 268 13.90 10.91 -24.30
C TYR A 268 15.15 11.44 -23.59
N GLU A 269 16.11 10.56 -23.27
CA GLU A 269 17.37 10.92 -22.61
C GLU A 269 18.45 11.42 -23.59
N ALA A 270 18.29 11.18 -24.91
CA ALA A 270 19.23 11.63 -25.92
C ALA A 270 19.15 13.15 -26.10
N SER A 271 20.29 13.83 -25.97
CA SER A 271 20.42 15.25 -26.30
C SER A 271 20.17 15.53 -27.79
N GLU A 272 20.49 14.57 -28.65
CA GLU A 272 20.20 14.58 -30.08
C GLU A 272 19.65 13.21 -30.51
N PRO A 273 18.32 12.99 -30.46
CA PRO A 273 17.73 11.70 -30.79
C PRO A 273 17.90 11.36 -32.28
N THR A 274 18.17 10.07 -32.58
CA THR A 274 18.25 9.56 -33.95
C THR A 274 16.92 9.71 -34.70
N GLN A 275 16.90 9.49 -36.02
CA GLN A 275 15.66 9.56 -36.79
C GLN A 275 14.61 8.55 -36.28
N GLU A 276 15.00 7.31 -36.02
CA GLU A 276 14.13 6.28 -35.45
C GLU A 276 13.62 6.67 -34.05
N GLN A 277 14.48 7.26 -33.22
CA GLN A 277 14.09 7.78 -31.90
C GLN A 277 13.09 8.94 -32.02
N ARG A 278 13.27 9.86 -32.98
CA ARG A 278 12.34 10.97 -33.23
C ARG A 278 10.98 10.50 -33.73
N GLU A 279 10.95 9.51 -34.62
CA GLU A 279 9.70 8.89 -35.09
C GLU A 279 8.99 8.16 -33.96
N LEU A 280 9.75 7.46 -33.11
CA LEU A 280 9.25 6.81 -31.90
C LEU A 280 8.66 7.81 -30.90
N LEU A 281 9.36 8.93 -30.65
CA LEU A 281 8.88 10.02 -29.79
C LEU A 281 7.63 10.68 -30.37
N SER A 282 7.63 11.00 -31.66
CA SER A 282 6.50 11.62 -32.36
C SER A 282 5.26 10.74 -32.34
N TRP A 283 5.42 9.45 -32.67
CA TRP A 283 4.36 8.46 -32.55
C TRP A 283 3.83 8.40 -31.11
N TYR A 284 4.75 8.34 -30.13
CA TYR A 284 4.38 8.25 -28.72
C TYR A 284 3.58 9.47 -28.22
N GLU A 285 3.97 10.66 -28.63
CA GLU A 285 3.33 11.93 -28.26
C GLU A 285 2.03 12.19 -29.03
N SER A 286 1.81 11.48 -30.14
CA SER A 286 0.60 11.58 -30.96
C SER A 286 -0.59 10.78 -30.41
N ILE A 287 -0.38 9.85 -29.47
CA ILE A 287 -1.47 9.02 -28.90
C ILE A 287 -2.35 9.88 -27.99
N GLU A 288 -3.63 10.05 -28.33
CA GLU A 288 -4.57 10.92 -27.59
C GLU A 288 -4.69 10.60 -26.09
N ASP A 289 -4.52 9.33 -25.69
CA ASP A 289 -4.54 8.92 -24.27
C ASP A 289 -3.32 9.42 -23.47
N SER A 290 -2.27 9.94 -24.13
CA SER A 290 -1.17 10.65 -23.46
C SER A 290 -1.53 12.10 -23.08
N LYS A 291 -2.68 12.59 -23.54
CA LYS A 291 -3.26 13.91 -23.21
C LYS A 291 -4.32 13.83 -22.10
N ALA A 292 -4.42 12.73 -21.35
CA ALA A 292 -5.06 12.75 -20.03
C ALA A 292 -4.22 13.69 -19.13
N SER A 293 -4.57 14.96 -19.22
CA SER A 293 -3.73 16.08 -18.87
C SER A 293 -3.54 16.13 -17.35
N ARG A 294 -2.45 16.78 -16.95
CA ARG A 294 -2.28 17.31 -15.59
C ARG A 294 -3.57 17.98 -15.07
N GLU A 295 -4.35 18.60 -15.97
CA GLU A 295 -5.70 19.13 -15.71
C GLU A 295 -6.70 18.05 -15.25
N GLY A 296 -6.80 16.91 -15.94
CA GLY A 296 -7.69 15.81 -15.57
C GLY A 296 -7.34 15.20 -14.21
N ILE A 297 -6.04 15.06 -13.91
CA ILE A 297 -5.56 14.65 -12.58
C ILE A 297 -5.95 15.68 -11.53
N ASN A 298 -5.71 16.98 -11.79
CA ASN A 298 -6.07 18.05 -10.86
C ASN A 298 -7.59 18.18 -10.65
N GLN A 299 -8.39 17.90 -11.68
CA GLN A 299 -9.85 17.96 -11.63
C GLN A 299 -10.45 16.77 -10.87
N ALA A 300 -9.83 15.58 -10.95
CA ALA A 300 -10.23 14.46 -10.13
C ALA A 300 -9.78 14.64 -8.66
N LEU A 301 -8.56 15.15 -8.43
CA LEU A 301 -8.08 15.52 -7.10
C LEU A 301 -8.97 16.60 -6.45
N SER A 302 -9.55 17.52 -7.23
CA SER A 302 -10.47 18.54 -6.71
C SER A 302 -11.86 17.99 -6.34
N ARG A 303 -12.35 16.95 -7.03
CA ARG A 303 -13.59 16.23 -6.66
C ARG A 303 -13.44 15.45 -5.35
N ILE A 304 -12.25 14.91 -5.07
CA ILE A 304 -11.97 14.25 -3.79
C ILE A 304 -12.03 15.27 -2.64
N ARG A 305 -11.57 16.51 -2.84
CA ARG A 305 -11.63 17.59 -1.83
C ARG A 305 -13.06 17.88 -1.34
N THR A 306 -14.06 17.81 -2.22
CA THR A 306 -15.44 18.15 -1.86
C THR A 306 -16.16 17.03 -1.10
N SER A 307 -15.75 15.77 -1.29
CA SER A 307 -16.37 14.62 -0.61
C SER A 307 -15.86 14.42 0.83
N THR A 308 -14.66 14.90 1.16
CA THR A 308 -14.04 14.69 2.48
C THR A 308 -14.35 15.80 3.50
N ARG A 309 -15.19 16.79 3.18
CA ARG A 309 -15.60 17.79 4.18
C ARG A 309 -16.54 17.09 5.17
N PRO A 310 -16.19 16.98 6.47
CA PRO A 310 -17.11 16.41 7.44
C PRO A 310 -18.34 17.31 7.51
N SER A 311 -19.52 16.74 7.31
CA SER A 311 -20.81 17.38 7.57
C SER A 311 -21.02 17.54 9.08
N ASN A 312 -20.13 18.25 9.76
CA ASN A 312 -20.31 18.65 11.15
C ASN A 312 -20.85 20.08 11.19
N THR A 313 -22.13 20.21 10.85
CA THR A 313 -22.97 21.32 11.31
C THR A 313 -24.09 20.73 12.14
N HIS A 314 -23.74 20.25 13.34
CA HIS A 314 -24.68 20.29 14.45
C HIS A 314 -24.73 21.75 14.91
N SER A 315 -25.69 22.50 14.35
CA SER A 315 -26.14 23.76 14.92
C SER A 315 -26.87 23.42 16.23
N SER A 316 -26.20 23.59 17.36
CA SER A 316 -26.87 23.62 18.66
C SER A 316 -27.55 24.98 18.79
N HIS A 317 -28.80 25.07 18.35
CA HIS A 317 -29.71 26.12 18.78
C HIS A 317 -30.00 25.89 20.26
N ASN A 318 -29.37 26.68 21.13
CA ASN A 318 -29.86 26.87 22.49
C ASN A 318 -30.94 27.95 22.42
N GLU A 319 -32.20 27.54 22.35
CA GLU A 319 -33.31 28.40 22.74
C GLU A 319 -33.33 28.47 24.26
N ALA A 320 -33.05 29.67 24.79
CA ALA A 320 -33.33 30.01 26.16
C ALA A 320 -34.84 30.27 26.27
N GLU A 321 -35.60 29.27 26.69
CA GLU A 321 -36.97 29.47 27.19
C GLU A 321 -36.89 30.18 28.53
N GLY A 322 -37.22 31.47 28.53
CA GLY A 322 -37.68 32.15 29.73
C GLY A 322 -39.08 31.65 30.08
N PHE A 323 -39.25 31.17 31.30
CA PHE A 323 -40.57 31.01 31.92
C PHE A 323 -40.75 32.08 33.01
N PRO A 324 -42.00 32.56 33.22
CA PRO A 324 -42.34 33.75 34.00
C PRO A 324 -42.14 33.60 35.51
#